data_AF-A0A327QKM8-F1
#
_entry.id   AF-A0A327QKM8-F1
#
_cell.length_a   1.000
_cell.length_b   1.000
_cell.length_c   1.000
_cell.angle_alpha   90.00
_cell.angle_beta   90.00
_cell.angle_gamma   90.00
#
_symmetry.space_group_name_H-M   'P 1'
#
loop_
_entity.id
_entity.type
_entity.pdbx_description
1 polymer ?
#
loop_
_entity_poly.entity_id
_entity_poly.type
_entity_poly.pdbx_seq_one_letter_code
_entity_poly.pdbx_strand_id
1 'polypeptide(L)'
;MARFERHSKEGIELHKMFQTEPVAAALFLCGPVYRDMIVFYDKHDHVISTLNLCLECGFLATKQTGYLDVDFIVLDWLVDFLFENGHTVERKGRKYMQPGWLEKREEFIKNRDQSIQ
;
A
#
# COMPACT_ATOMS: atom_id res chain seq x y z
N MET A 1 -17.74 0.06 3.84
CA MET A 1 -16.71 -0.42 2.89
C MET A 1 -16.56 0.65 1.82
N ALA A 2 -15.40 1.28 1.72
CA ALA A 2 -15.18 2.40 0.81
C ALA A 2 -14.97 1.90 -0.62
N ARG A 3 -15.43 2.68 -1.60
CA ARG A 3 -15.29 2.39 -3.03
C ARG A 3 -14.84 3.65 -3.75
N PHE A 4 -13.87 3.50 -4.63
CA PHE A 4 -13.23 4.61 -5.34
C PHE A 4 -13.24 4.36 -6.84
N GLU A 5 -13.46 5.42 -7.61
CA GLU A 5 -13.27 5.38 -9.06
C GLU A 5 -11.78 5.41 -9.39
N ARG A 6 -11.37 4.76 -10.49
CA ARG A 6 -9.95 4.67 -10.89
C ARG A 6 -9.26 6.04 -10.97
N HIS A 7 -9.99 7.06 -11.41
CA HIS A 7 -9.48 8.42 -11.60
C HIS A 7 -9.82 9.36 -10.43
N SER A 8 -10.39 8.84 -9.34
CA SER A 8 -10.55 9.62 -8.12
C SER A 8 -9.17 9.91 -7.51
N LYS A 9 -9.13 10.86 -6.56
CA LYS A 9 -7.92 11.18 -5.81
C LYS A 9 -7.32 9.91 -5.18
N GLU A 10 -8.15 9.10 -4.55
CA GLU A 10 -7.79 7.87 -3.85
C GLU A 10 -7.29 6.79 -4.82
N GLY A 11 -7.96 6.62 -5.97
CA GLY A 11 -7.54 5.67 -7.01
C GLY A 11 -6.18 6.03 -7.61
N ILE A 12 -5.94 7.32 -7.84
CA ILE A 12 -4.65 7.82 -8.33
C ILE A 12 -3.56 7.64 -7.27
N GLU A 13 -3.85 7.93 -6.00
CA GLU A 13 -2.90 7.77 -4.90
C GLU A 13 -2.46 6.31 -4.74
N LEU A 14 -3.42 5.38 -4.70
CA LEU A 14 -3.15 3.95 -4.62
C LEU A 14 -2.32 3.45 -5.83
N HIS A 15 -2.62 3.94 -7.03
CA HIS A 15 -1.84 3.60 -8.22
C HIS A 15 -0.37 4.04 -8.11
N LYS A 16 -0.13 5.26 -7.62
CA LYS A 16 1.23 5.78 -7.39
C LYS A 16 1.99 4.96 -6.34
N MET A 17 1.31 4.50 -5.28
CA MET A 17 1.93 3.64 -4.25
C MET A 17 2.51 2.36 -4.88
N PHE A 18 1.73 1.66 -5.71
CA PHE A 18 2.17 0.40 -6.34
C PHE A 18 3.16 0.57 -7.50
N GLN A 19 3.36 1.78 -8.01
CA GLN A 19 4.41 2.09 -8.98
C GLN A 19 5.73 2.52 -8.34
N THR A 20 5.78 2.62 -7.01
CA THR A 20 7.00 3.02 -6.31
C THR A 20 8.00 1.86 -6.29
N GLU A 21 9.25 2.12 -6.67
CA GLU A 21 10.31 1.11 -6.64
C GLU A 21 10.58 0.69 -5.18
N PRO A 22 10.54 -0.61 -4.87
CA PRO A 22 10.72 -1.07 -3.51
C PRO A 22 12.17 -0.92 -3.06
N VAL A 23 12.39 -0.17 -1.98
CA VAL A 23 13.66 -0.19 -1.25
C VAL A 23 13.78 -1.49 -0.46
N ALA A 24 14.77 -2.31 -0.79
CA ALA A 24 14.98 -3.60 -0.13
C ALA A 24 15.12 -3.45 1.40
N ALA A 25 14.21 -4.08 2.14
CA ALA A 25 14.26 -4.19 3.59
C ALA A 25 13.88 -5.61 4.02
N ALA A 26 14.69 -6.21 4.89
CA ALA A 26 14.42 -7.54 5.40
C ALA A 26 13.29 -7.49 6.45
N LEU A 27 12.06 -7.74 6.01
CA LEU A 27 10.92 -7.95 6.91
C LEU A 27 10.84 -9.43 7.25
N PHE A 28 11.36 -9.80 8.42
CA PHE A 28 11.27 -11.15 8.96
C PHE A 28 9.98 -11.31 9.79
N LEU A 29 9.31 -12.45 9.58
CA LEU A 29 8.37 -13.13 10.49
C LEU A 29 6.91 -12.63 10.54
N CYS A 30 6.09 -12.99 9.54
CA CYS A 30 4.78 -13.58 9.84
C CYS A 30 4.44 -14.70 8.85
N GLY A 31 3.80 -15.77 9.34
CA GLY A 31 3.18 -16.75 8.46
C GLY A 31 2.02 -16.10 7.67
N PRO A 32 1.69 -16.58 6.47
CA PRO A 32 0.76 -15.90 5.56
C PRO A 32 -0.68 -16.00 6.08
N VAL A 33 -1.07 -15.10 6.95
CA VAL A 33 -2.46 -14.87 7.33
C VAL A 33 -2.90 -13.59 6.64
N TYR A 34 -3.41 -13.71 5.43
CA TYR A 34 -4.06 -12.61 4.71
C TYR A 34 -5.25 -12.14 5.55
N ARG A 35 -5.15 -10.92 6.07
CA ARG A 35 -6.20 -10.36 6.94
C ARG A 35 -7.04 -9.32 6.22
N ASP A 36 -6.50 -8.72 5.17
CA ASP A 36 -7.14 -7.64 4.43
C ASP A 36 -7.03 -7.88 2.92
N MET A 37 -7.93 -7.26 2.14
CA MET A 37 -7.83 -7.25 0.69
C MET A 37 -8.32 -5.95 0.07
N ILE A 38 -7.74 -5.59 -1.07
CA ILE A 38 -8.28 -4.60 -2.00
C ILE A 38 -8.83 -5.34 -3.22
N VAL A 39 -10.06 -5.00 -3.62
CA VAL A 39 -10.75 -5.63 -4.76
C VAL A 39 -10.86 -4.61 -5.89
N PHE A 40 -10.41 -5.00 -7.08
CA PHE A 40 -10.50 -4.18 -8.29
C PHE A 40 -11.66 -4.66 -9.15
N TYR A 41 -12.51 -3.74 -9.57
CA TYR A 41 -13.70 -4.01 -10.37
C TYR A 41 -13.58 -3.40 -11.78
N ASP A 42 -14.27 -4.01 -12.74
CA ASP A 42 -14.51 -3.39 -14.04
C ASP A 42 -15.71 -2.44 -13.99
N LYS A 43 -16.01 -1.79 -15.12
CA LYS A 43 -17.15 -0.89 -15.27
C LYS A 43 -18.53 -1.58 -15.16
N HIS A 44 -18.55 -2.91 -15.12
CA HIS A 44 -19.74 -3.75 -15.01
C HIS A 44 -19.84 -4.44 -13.64
N ASP A 45 -19.06 -3.99 -12.64
CA ASP A 45 -18.98 -4.56 -11.30
C ASP A 45 -18.46 -6.01 -11.22
N HIS A 46 -17.78 -6.49 -12.26
CA HIS A 46 -17.06 -7.75 -12.18
C HIS A 46 -15.70 -7.56 -11.51
N VAL A 47 -15.33 -8.49 -10.63
CA VAL A 47 -13.99 -8.51 -10.02
C VAL A 47 -12.95 -8.82 -11.09
N ILE A 48 -12.05 -7.87 -11.35
CA ILE A 48 -10.89 -8.03 -12.24
C ILE A 48 -9.76 -8.72 -11.50
N SER A 49 -9.47 -8.28 -10.27
CA SER A 49 -8.38 -8.81 -9.46
C SER A 49 -8.58 -8.51 -7.98
N THR A 50 -7.81 -9.20 -7.15
CA THR A 50 -7.68 -8.93 -5.72
C THR A 50 -6.21 -8.79 -5.37
N LEU A 51 -5.93 -7.80 -4.54
CA LEU A 51 -4.66 -7.67 -3.83
C LEU A 51 -4.92 -8.10 -2.38
N ASN A 52 -4.39 -9.25 -2.01
CA ASN A 52 -4.40 -9.73 -0.63
C ASN A 52 -3.23 -9.09 0.09
N LEU A 53 -3.46 -8.60 1.30
CA LEU A 53 -2.44 -7.92 2.08
C LEU A 53 -2.45 -8.35 3.55
N CYS A 54 -1.27 -8.36 4.16
CA CYS A 54 -1.08 -8.48 5.60
C CYS A 54 -0.40 -7.22 6.10
N LEU A 55 -1.16 -6.38 6.80
CA LEU A 55 -0.66 -5.12 7.38
C LEU A 55 0.32 -5.33 8.53
N GLU A 56 0.41 -6.55 9.08
CA GLU A 56 1.33 -6.88 10.16
C GLU A 56 2.74 -7.21 9.65
N CYS A 57 2.86 -7.97 8.55
CA CYS A 57 4.18 -8.37 8.02
C CYS A 57 4.50 -7.85 6.63
N GLY A 58 3.67 -6.94 6.09
CA GLY A 58 3.93 -6.30 4.80
C GLY A 58 3.76 -7.22 3.60
N PHE A 59 3.13 -8.37 3.81
CA PHE A 59 2.94 -9.34 2.76
C PHE A 59 1.87 -8.88 1.78
N LEU A 60 2.21 -8.74 0.50
CA LEU A 60 1.27 -8.42 -0.56
C LEU A 60 1.30 -9.50 -1.63
N ALA A 61 0.13 -9.95 -2.07
CA ALA A 61 0.02 -10.88 -3.19
C ALA A 61 -1.26 -10.72 -4.00
N THR A 62 -1.15 -10.91 -5.31
CA THR A 62 -2.30 -11.06 -6.20
C THR A 62 -2.40 -12.51 -6.68
N LYS A 63 -3.59 -12.92 -7.10
CA LYS A 63 -3.78 -14.25 -7.71
C LYS A 63 -2.99 -14.43 -9.00
N GLN A 64 -2.75 -13.34 -9.74
CA GLN A 64 -2.16 -13.37 -11.09
C GLN A 64 -0.63 -13.35 -11.06
N THR A 65 -0.04 -12.52 -10.21
CA THR A 65 1.41 -12.28 -10.16
C THR A 65 2.11 -12.97 -8.99
N GLY A 66 1.34 -13.54 -8.06
CA GLY A 66 1.90 -14.06 -6.81
C GLY A 66 2.30 -12.93 -5.88
N TYR A 67 3.49 -13.04 -5.29
CA TYR A 67 4.04 -12.10 -4.32
C TYR A 67 4.41 -10.78 -5.00
N LEU A 68 4.10 -9.66 -4.35
CA LEU A 68 4.57 -8.34 -4.73
C LEU A 68 5.62 -7.89 -3.74
N ASP A 69 6.80 -7.56 -4.25
CA ASP A 69 7.83 -6.90 -3.46
C ASP A 69 7.40 -5.45 -3.23
N VAL A 70 7.09 -5.12 -1.99
CA VAL A 70 6.87 -3.75 -1.53
C VAL A 70 7.79 -3.47 -0.35
N ASP A 71 8.28 -2.24 -0.27
CA ASP A 71 9.06 -1.81 0.87
C ASP A 71 8.16 -1.37 2.03
N PHE A 72 8.80 -1.11 3.17
CA PHE A 72 8.12 -0.64 4.38
C PHE A 72 7.49 0.75 4.19
N ILE A 73 7.96 1.56 3.24
CA ILE A 73 7.43 2.90 2.98
C ILE A 73 6.06 2.79 2.30
N VAL A 74 5.98 2.00 1.24
CA VAL A 74 4.73 1.71 0.52
C VAL A 74 3.72 1.05 1.46
N LEU A 75 4.17 0.14 2.32
CA LEU A 75 3.31 -0.47 3.34
C LEU A 75 2.76 0.56 4.33
N ASP A 76 3.60 1.49 4.78
CA ASP A 76 3.17 2.55 5.69
C ASP A 76 2.13 3.46 5.06
N TRP A 77 2.36 3.85 3.80
CA TRP A 77 1.40 4.62 3.01
C TRP A 77 0.08 3.87 2.80
N LEU A 78 0.13 2.56 2.53
CA LEU A 78 -1.06 1.75 2.35
C LEU A 78 -1.92 1.71 3.62
N VAL A 79 -1.31 1.61 4.80
CA VAL A 79 -2.09 1.65 6.04
C VAL A 79 -2.69 3.03 6.30
N ASP A 80 -1.94 4.11 6.08
CA ASP A 80 -2.48 5.45 6.26
C ASP A 80 -3.64 5.68 5.29
N PHE A 81 -3.49 5.26 4.02
CA PHE A 81 -4.56 5.27 3.03
C PHE A 81 -5.79 4.50 3.51
N LEU A 82 -5.63 3.27 3.98
CA LEU A 82 -6.75 2.46 4.47
C LEU A 82 -7.43 3.11 5.68
N PHE A 83 -6.64 3.63 6.62
CA PHE A 83 -7.13 4.30 7.83
C PHE A 83 -7.91 5.58 7.51
N GLU A 84 -7.36 6.46 6.68
CA GLU A 84 -7.98 7.71 6.23
C GLU A 84 -9.30 7.44 5.47
N ASN A 85 -9.39 6.28 4.82
CA ASN A 85 -10.57 5.84 4.10
C ASN A 85 -11.53 4.95 4.92
N GLY A 86 -11.40 4.97 6.25
CA GLY A 86 -12.36 4.36 7.18
C GLY A 86 -12.18 2.87 7.43
N HIS A 87 -11.07 2.26 6.97
CA HIS A 87 -10.71 0.90 7.34
C HIS A 87 -10.05 0.89 8.72
N THR A 88 -10.52 0.00 9.60
CA THR A 88 -9.94 -0.08 10.94
C THR A 88 -8.64 -0.86 10.88
N VAL A 89 -7.51 -0.17 11.10
CA VAL A 89 -6.18 -0.80 11.15
C VAL A 89 -5.61 -0.73 12.55
N GLU A 90 -5.15 -1.87 13.07
CA GLU A 90 -4.37 -1.89 14.32
C GLU A 90 -2.97 -1.32 14.07
N ARG A 91 -2.69 -0.11 14.60
CA ARG A 91 -1.37 0.55 14.47
C ARG A 91 -0.27 -0.04 15.39
N LYS A 92 -0.53 -1.14 16.10
CA LYS A 92 0.41 -1.66 17.13
C LYS A 92 1.70 -2.17 16.47
N GLY A 93 2.85 -1.68 16.94
CA GLY A 93 4.17 -2.27 16.62
C GLY A 93 4.90 -1.70 15.40
N ARG A 94 4.37 -0.71 14.69
CA ARG A 94 5.10 -0.05 13.59
C ARG A 94 6.14 0.93 14.13
N LYS A 95 7.35 0.41 14.37
CA LYS A 95 8.51 1.14 14.90
C LYS A 95 9.15 2.13 13.90
N TYR A 96 8.59 2.31 12.71
CA TYR A 96 9.18 3.10 11.62
C TYR A 96 8.70 4.55 11.52
N MET A 97 7.75 4.99 12.36
CA MET A 97 7.54 6.42 12.63
C MET A 97 8.70 6.96 13.48
N GLN A 98 9.85 7.18 12.86
CA GLN A 98 10.88 8.02 13.44
C GLN A 98 10.38 9.48 13.46
N PRO A 99 10.80 10.32 14.43
CA PRO A 99 10.56 11.75 14.35
C PRO A 99 11.04 12.29 13.00
N GLY A 100 10.20 13.09 12.33
CA GLY A 100 10.52 13.64 11.00
C GLY A 100 10.06 12.80 9.79
N TRP A 101 9.25 11.75 10.01
CA TRP A 101 8.83 10.83 8.94
C TRP A 101 7.91 11.48 7.89
N LEU A 102 7.07 12.44 8.28
CA LEU A 102 6.22 13.17 7.33
C LEU A 102 7.07 14.04 6.40
N GLU A 103 8.06 14.75 6.92
CA GLU A 103 9.00 15.53 6.10
C GLU A 103 9.83 14.63 5.18
N LYS A 104 10.30 13.48 5.67
CA LYS A 104 11.01 12.47 4.85
C LYS A 104 10.11 11.87 3.77
N ARG A 105 8.81 11.68 4.05
CA ARG A 105 7.81 11.21 3.07
C ARG A 105 7.63 12.26 1.98
N GLU A 106 7.43 13.52 2.34
CA GLU A 106 7.29 14.61 1.36
C GLU A 106 8.56 14.79 0.53
N GLU A 107 9.74 14.71 1.16
CA GLU A 107 11.04 14.79 0.49
C GLU A 107 11.26 13.62 -0.47
N PHE A 108 10.96 12.39 -0.04
CA PHE A 108 11.03 11.20 -0.90
C PHE A 108 10.11 11.33 -2.12
N ILE A 109 8.84 11.73 -1.90
CA ILE A 109 7.88 11.95 -3.00
C ILE A 109 8.39 13.03 -3.96
N LYS A 110 8.91 14.14 -3.42
CA LYS A 110 9.42 15.27 -4.21
C LYS A 110 10.67 14.92 -5.02
N ASN A 111 11.62 14.21 -4.42
CA ASN A 111 12.85 13.76 -5.10
C ASN A 111 12.55 12.70 -6.16
N ARG A 112 11.53 11.85 -5.96
CA ARG A 112 11.08 10.85 -6.93
C ARG A 112 10.33 11.46 -8.11
N ASP A 113 9.45 12.44 -7.90
CA ASP A 113 8.73 13.08 -9.01
C ASP A 113 9.68 13.86 -9.94
N GLN A 114 10.90 14.16 -9.50
CA GLN A 114 11.98 14.72 -10.32
C GLN A 114 12.76 13.66 -11.14
N SER A 115 12.69 12.37 -10.78
CA SER A 115 13.39 11.28 -11.49
C SER A 115 12.52 10.57 -12.54
N ILE A 116 11.31 11.07 -12.79
CA ILE A 116 10.37 10.59 -13.82
C ILE A 116 10.09 11.74 -14.83
N GLN A 117 11.15 12.41 -15.28
CA GLN A 117 11.14 13.31 -16.45
C GLN A 117 12.06 12.78 -17.55
#